data_AF-A0A960B4H4-F1
#
_entry.id   AF-A0A960B4H4-F1
#
_cell.length_a   1.000
_cell.length_b   1.000
_cell.length_c   1.000
_cell.angle_alpha   90.00
_cell.angle_beta   90.00
_cell.angle_gamma   90.00
#
_symmetry.space_group_name_H-M   'P 1'
#
loop_
_entity.id
_entity.type
_entity.pdbx_description
1 polymer ?
#
loop_
_entity_poly.entity_id
_entity_poly.type
_entity_poly.pdbx_seq_one_letter_code
_entity_poly.pdbx_strand_id
1 'polypeptide(L)'
;MPEEVLAMLEAIGNSARTEILRHLSAQSMSTPDLAEAIGVEHSRVLRHLAVLEDLGLVSADHPRGSRRGVGRVVMWETNKERVKEIADAWRSYASGQPNPRG
;
A
#
# COMPACT_ATOMS: atom_id res chain seq x y z
N MET A 1 -9.11 1.82 19.45
CA MET A 1 -9.39 1.93 18.00
C MET A 1 -9.04 0.59 17.37
N PRO A 2 -9.84 0.07 16.42
CA PRO A 2 -9.50 -1.15 15.69
C PRO A 2 -8.17 -1.02 14.94
N GLU A 3 -7.44 -2.13 14.77
CA GLU A 3 -6.13 -2.13 14.10
C GLU A 3 -6.22 -1.64 12.65
N GLU A 4 -7.32 -1.95 11.95
CA GLU A 4 -7.56 -1.50 10.58
C GLU A 4 -7.69 0.03 10.49
N VAL A 5 -8.25 0.66 11.53
CA VAL A 5 -8.39 2.12 11.59
C VAL A 5 -7.03 2.77 11.80
N LEU A 6 -6.17 2.19 12.62
CA LEU A 6 -4.78 2.66 12.81
C LEU A 6 -3.96 2.49 11.52
N ALA A 7 -4.05 1.32 10.88
CA ALA A 7 -3.44 1.05 9.59
C ALA A 7 -3.87 2.05 8.51
N MET A 8 -5.16 2.44 8.50
CA MET A 8 -5.66 3.48 7.61
C MET A 8 -4.99 4.84 7.86
N LEU A 9 -4.96 5.28 9.12
CA LEU A 9 -4.38 6.56 9.50
C LEU A 9 -2.89 6.63 9.16
N GLU A 10 -2.18 5.52 9.34
CA GLU A 10 -0.80 5.39 8.91
C GLU A 10 -0.67 5.44 7.39
N ALA A 11 -1.47 4.66 6.64
CA ALA A 11 -1.38 4.61 5.18
C ALA A 11 -1.75 5.94 4.52
N ILE A 12 -2.95 6.48 4.83
CA ILE A 12 -3.53 7.69 4.21
C ILE A 12 -2.88 8.97 4.74
N GLY A 13 -2.41 8.98 5.99
CA GLY A 13 -1.77 10.15 6.61
C GLY A 13 -0.45 10.57 5.96
N ASN A 14 0.02 9.85 4.95
CA ASN A 14 1.20 10.18 4.17
C ASN A 14 0.87 10.30 2.67
N SER A 15 1.01 11.51 2.13
CA SER A 15 0.68 11.82 0.74
C SER A 15 1.42 10.94 -0.27
N ALA A 16 2.69 10.57 -0.02
CA ALA A 16 3.45 9.70 -0.91
C ALA A 16 2.91 8.26 -0.94
N ARG A 17 2.46 7.72 0.20
CA ARG A 17 1.83 6.38 0.24
C ARG A 17 0.50 6.36 -0.50
N THR A 18 -0.32 7.40 -0.32
CA THR A 18 -1.58 7.55 -1.06
C THR A 18 -1.33 7.62 -2.57
N GLU A 19 -0.31 8.37 -3.00
CA GLU A 19 0.04 8.49 -4.42
C GLU A 19 0.56 7.17 -5.00
N ILE A 20 1.40 6.44 -4.26
CA ILE A 20 1.84 5.08 -4.64
C ILE A 20 0.65 4.15 -4.85
N LEU A 21 -0.30 4.11 -3.91
CA LEU A 21 -1.51 3.28 -4.02
C LEU A 21 -2.34 3.67 -5.25
N ARG A 22 -2.46 4.97 -5.54
CA ARG A 22 -3.17 5.47 -6.72
C ARG A 22 -2.53 4.96 -8.02
N HIS A 23 -1.22 5.19 -8.19
CA HIS A 23 -0.49 4.71 -9.38
C HIS A 23 -0.60 3.19 -9.56
N LEU A 24 -0.33 2.43 -8.49
CA LEU A 24 -0.35 0.97 -8.51
C LEU A 24 -1.76 0.37 -8.69
N SER A 25 -2.81 1.13 -8.39
CA SER A 25 -4.19 0.71 -8.66
C SER A 25 -4.56 0.80 -10.15
N ALA A 26 -3.88 1.66 -10.90
CA ALA A 26 -4.11 1.85 -12.33
C ALA A 26 -3.34 0.83 -13.16
N GLN A 27 -2.09 0.54 -12.79
CA GLN A 27 -1.24 -0.43 -13.45
C GLN A 27 -0.13 -0.93 -12.51
N SER A 28 0.36 -2.15 -12.74
CA SER A 28 1.52 -2.65 -12.02
C SER A 28 2.78 -1.89 -12.44
N MET A 29 3.63 -1.51 -11.48
CA MET A 29 4.84 -0.71 -11.75
C MET A 29 6.05 -1.23 -10.99
N SER A 30 7.23 -0.97 -11.52
CA SER A 30 8.47 -1.18 -10.79
C SER A 30 8.75 -0.04 -9.81
N THR A 31 9.67 -0.26 -8.86
CA THR A 31 10.11 0.81 -7.95
C THR A 31 10.78 2.00 -8.67
N PRO A 32 11.67 1.80 -9.66
CA PRO A 32 12.17 2.91 -10.48
C PRO A 32 11.07 3.72 -11.17
N ASP A 33 10.11 3.06 -11.82
CA ASP A 33 9.03 3.76 -12.54
C ASP A 33 8.14 4.54 -11.56
N LEU A 34 7.87 3.97 -10.37
CA LEU A 34 7.14 4.68 -9.31
C LEU A 34 7.89 5.91 -8.82
N ALA A 35 9.20 5.80 -8.59
CA ALA A 35 10.03 6.90 -8.12
C ALA A 35 10.02 8.08 -9.10
N GLU A 36 10.12 7.79 -10.40
CA GLU A 36 9.99 8.78 -11.47
C GLU A 36 8.58 9.39 -11.49
N ALA A 37 7.55 8.56 -11.51
CA ALA A 37 6.16 9.01 -11.64
C ALA A 37 5.69 9.93 -10.50
N ILE A 38 6.16 9.70 -9.27
CA ILE A 38 5.78 10.49 -8.10
C ILE A 38 6.82 11.57 -7.72
N GLY A 39 7.95 11.64 -8.42
CA GLY A 39 9.02 12.60 -8.16
C GLY A 39 9.72 12.42 -6.81
N VAL A 40 9.91 11.17 -6.36
CA VAL A 40 10.50 10.85 -5.05
C VAL A 40 11.68 9.90 -5.22
N GLU A 41 12.72 10.12 -4.41
CA GLU A 41 13.90 9.24 -4.33
C GLU A 41 13.56 7.75 -4.22
N HIS A 42 14.22 6.93 -5.04
CA HIS A 42 13.99 5.48 -5.12
C HIS A 42 14.05 4.76 -3.75
N SER A 43 15.02 5.14 -2.90
CA SER A 43 15.16 4.57 -1.55
C SER A 43 13.97 4.89 -0.63
N ARG A 44 13.34 6.06 -0.81
CA ARG A 44 12.13 6.44 -0.08
C ARG A 44 10.93 5.64 -0.57
N VAL A 45 10.81 5.43 -1.89
CA VAL A 45 9.75 4.58 -2.47
C VAL A 45 9.83 3.16 -1.90
N LEU A 46 11.02 2.55 -1.86
CA LEU A 46 11.20 1.23 -1.25
C LEU A 46 10.73 1.18 0.21
N ARG A 47 11.03 2.22 1.00
CA ARG A 47 10.56 2.30 2.40
C ARG A 47 9.04 2.42 2.49
N HIS A 48 8.41 3.20 1.60
CA HIS A 48 6.95 3.31 1.55
C HIS A 48 6.29 2.00 1.14
N LEU A 49 6.81 1.34 0.09
CA LEU A 49 6.35 0.03 -0.36
C LEU A 49 6.50 -1.02 0.73
N ALA A 50 7.58 -0.99 1.52
CA ALA A 50 7.77 -1.92 2.62
C ALA A 50 6.65 -1.79 3.67
N VAL A 51 6.33 -0.55 4.08
CA VAL A 51 5.23 -0.29 5.03
C VAL A 51 3.88 -0.69 4.43
N LEU A 52 3.61 -0.34 3.18
CA LEU A 52 2.35 -0.69 2.52
C LEU A 52 2.17 -2.21 2.37
N GLU A 53 3.25 -2.94 2.10
CA GLU A 53 3.24 -4.40 2.01
C GLU A 53 3.02 -5.05 3.37
N ASP A 54 3.65 -4.52 4.43
CA ASP A 54 3.44 -5.01 5.79
C ASP A 54 1.98 -4.82 6.26
N LEU A 55 1.30 -3.79 5.74
CA LEU A 55 -0.14 -3.54 5.93
C LEU A 55 -1.05 -4.35 4.97
N GLY A 56 -0.47 -5.11 4.04
CA GLY A 56 -1.18 -5.87 3.01
C GLY A 56 -1.85 -5.01 1.93
N LEU A 57 -1.52 -3.71 1.86
CA LEU A 57 -2.12 -2.76 0.91
C LEU A 57 -1.52 -2.85 -0.50
N VAL A 58 -0.30 -3.39 -0.62
CA VAL A 58 0.34 -3.71 -1.90
C VAL A 58 0.89 -5.13 -1.87
N SER A 59 0.95 -5.75 -3.04
CA SER A 59 1.66 -7.01 -3.28
C SER A 59 2.78 -6.78 -4.29
N ALA A 60 3.82 -7.59 -4.18
CA ALA A 60 4.80 -7.73 -5.25
C ALA A 60 4.65 -9.10 -5.91
N ASP A 61 5.03 -9.18 -7.17
CA ASP A 61 5.04 -10.41 -7.97
C ASP A 61 5.95 -11.52 -7.40
N HIS A 62 6.91 -11.16 -6.53
CA HIS A 62 7.78 -12.09 -5.83
C HIS A 62 7.80 -11.85 -4.31
N PRO A 63 7.81 -12.91 -3.48
CA PRO A 63 8.01 -12.80 -2.04
C PRO A 63 9.32 -12.09 -1.68
N ARG A 64 9.34 -11.34 -0.56
CA ARG A 64 10.52 -10.60 -0.08
C ARG A 64 11.84 -11.40 -0.10
N GLY A 65 11.78 -12.66 0.33
CA GLY A 65 12.95 -13.54 0.42
C GLY A 65 13.56 -13.94 -0.93
N SER A 66 12.80 -13.90 -2.02
CA SER A 66 13.28 -14.30 -3.36
C SER A 66 13.68 -13.13 -4.26
N ARG A 67 13.40 -11.87 -3.87
CA ARG A 67 13.67 -10.68 -4.70
C ARG A 67 15.16 -10.46 -5.03
N ARG A 68 16.10 -10.90 -4.18
CA ARG A 68 17.55 -10.67 -4.39
C ARG A 68 18.22 -11.65 -5.38
N GLY A 69 17.51 -12.64 -5.90
CA GLY A 69 18.11 -13.70 -6.72
C GLY A 69 17.75 -13.71 -8.20
N VAL A 70 16.71 -12.98 -8.63
CA VAL A 70 16.06 -13.26 -9.93
C VAL A 70 16.63 -12.43 -11.09
N GLY A 71 17.41 -11.38 -10.84
CA GLY A 71 17.84 -10.45 -11.90
C GLY A 71 16.68 -9.78 -12.64
N ARG A 72 15.45 -9.94 -12.15
CA ARG A 72 14.22 -9.35 -12.68
C ARG A 72 13.79 -8.20 -11.79
N VAL A 73 13.26 -7.18 -12.46
CA VAL A 73 12.62 -6.03 -11.83
C VAL A 73 11.36 -6.50 -11.11
N VAL A 74 11.24 -6.14 -9.84
CA VAL A 74 10.06 -6.47 -9.01
C VAL A 74 8.91 -5.57 -9.42
N MET A 75 7.77 -6.18 -9.75
CA MET A 75 6.55 -5.46 -10.10
C MET A 75 5.60 -5.42 -8.91
N TRP A 76 5.03 -4.25 -8.65
CA TRP A 76 4.13 -3.99 -7.54
C TRP A 76 2.72 -3.70 -8.04
N GLU A 77 1.72 -3.99 -7.21
CA GLU A 77 0.32 -3.69 -7.47
C GLU A 77 -0.42 -3.36 -6.16
N THR A 78 -1.52 -2.61 -6.27
CA THR A 78 -2.38 -2.32 -5.12
C THR A 78 -3.33 -3.47 -4.84
N ASN A 79 -3.41 -3.92 -3.60
CA ASN A 79 -4.47 -4.81 -3.14
C ASN A 79 -5.76 -4.00 -2.92
N LYS A 80 -6.57 -3.90 -3.97
CA LYS A 80 -7.80 -3.09 -3.97
C LYS A 80 -8.82 -3.56 -2.95
N GLU A 81 -8.91 -4.87 -2.71
CA GLU A 81 -9.80 -5.44 -1.70
C GLU A 81 -9.38 -4.98 -0.32
N ARG A 82 -8.08 -5.10 0.02
CA ARG A 82 -7.58 -4.67 1.32
C ARG A 82 -7.73 -3.16 1.55
N VAL A 83 -7.51 -2.34 0.52
CA VAL A 83 -7.78 -0.89 0.56
C VAL A 83 -9.25 -0.64 0.91
N LYS A 84 -10.19 -1.35 0.28
CA LYS A 84 -11.62 -1.22 0.54
C LYS A 84 -11.97 -1.63 1.97
N GLU A 85 -11.45 -2.76 2.45
CA GLU A 85 -11.70 -3.22 3.83
C GLU A 85 -11.28 -2.20 4.88
N ILE A 86 -10.08 -1.65 4.72
CA ILE A 86 -9.55 -0.65 5.64
C ILE A 86 -10.38 0.64 5.53
N ALA A 87 -10.79 1.02 4.32
CA ALA A 87 -11.67 2.16 4.09
C ALA A 87 -13.03 2.04 4.79
N ASP A 88 -13.66 0.88 4.66
CA ASP A 88 -14.94 0.56 5.29
C ASP A 88 -14.81 0.55 6.82
N ALA A 89 -13.74 -0.05 7.36
CA ALA A 89 -13.48 -0.09 8.81
C ALA A 89 -13.30 1.32 9.40
N TRP A 90 -12.52 2.18 8.74
CA TRP A 90 -12.36 3.57 9.15
C TRP A 90 -13.68 4.35 9.07
N ARG A 91 -14.45 4.18 7.98
CA ARG A 91 -15.75 4.83 7.81
C ARG A 91 -16.71 4.44 8.93
N SER A 92 -16.81 3.15 9.26
CA SER A 92 -17.64 2.67 10.36
C SER A 92 -17.22 3.28 11.69
N TYR A 93 -15.91 3.24 12.00
CA TYR A 93 -15.39 3.82 13.24
C TYR A 93 -15.66 5.32 13.35
N ALA A 94 -15.35 6.10 12.31
CA ALA A 94 -15.52 7.55 12.31
C ALA A 94 -16.99 7.99 12.36
N SER A 95 -17.91 7.15 11.87
CA SER A 95 -19.36 7.43 11.91
C SER A 95 -20.08 6.84 13.12
N GLY A 96 -19.37 6.12 14.02
CA GLY A 96 -19.98 5.43 15.15
C GLY A 96 -20.87 4.25 14.76
N GLN A 97 -20.77 3.77 13.52
CA GLN A 97 -21.49 2.57 13.07
C GLN A 97 -20.76 1.31 13.53
N PRO A 98 -21.48 0.25 13.94
CA PRO A 98 -20.86 -1.03 14.24
C PRO A 98 -20.09 -1.54 13.02
N ASN A 99 -18.89 -2.08 13.26
CA ASN A 99 -18.09 -2.70 12.21
C ASN A 99 -18.90 -3.87 11.63
N PRO A 100 -19.12 -3.97 10.30
CA PRO A 100 -19.88 -5.07 9.70
C PRO A 100 -19.24 -6.46 9.92
N ARG A 101 -18.04 -6.54 10.49
CA ARG A 101 -17.35 -7.78 10.90
C ARG A 101 -17.33 -8.02 12.42
N GLY A 102 -18.01 -7.18 13.21
CA GLY A 102 -18.11 -7.28 14.68
C GLY A 102 -19.45 -7.84 15.15
#